data_AF-L5NDD8-F1
#
_entry.id   AF-L5NDD8-F1
#
_cell.length_a   1.000
_cell.length_b   1.000
_cell.length_c   1.000
_cell.angle_alpha   90.00
_cell.angle_beta   90.00
_cell.angle_gamma   90.00
#
_symmetry.space_group_name_H-M   'P 1'
#
loop_
_entity.id
_entity.type
_entity.pdbx_description
1 polymer ?
#
loop_
_entity_poly.entity_id
_entity_poly.type
_entity_poly.pdbx_seq_one_letter_code
_entity_poly.pdbx_strand_id
1 'polypeptide(L)'
;MKWKALQSERGVTLLEIVVSMTILFIVLIVAFPLFTQSQRSSSVSSNMLDATYIAQKKMEDVYHLSTSIPFQQVETALAPMKRMAETEKTLQMEEAADGYYIELTLTKPDGGLSTIIVKVFQNSDKQDLEAQMETIYRWETEA
;
A
#
# COMPACT_ATOMS: atom_id res chain seq x y z
N MET A 1 -25.57 76.46 -3.86
CA MET A 1 -26.33 75.21 -4.09
C MET A 1 -25.45 74.05 -3.67
N LYS A 2 -25.60 73.55 -2.42
CA LYS A 2 -24.74 72.49 -1.86
C LYS A 2 -25.57 71.22 -1.75
N TRP A 3 -25.30 70.24 -2.61
CA TRP A 3 -25.81 68.89 -2.45
C TRP A 3 -24.95 68.20 -1.38
N LYS A 4 -25.50 68.05 -0.18
CA LYS A 4 -24.93 67.15 0.83
C LYS A 4 -25.15 65.73 0.32
N ALA A 5 -24.09 65.08 -0.16
CA ALA A 5 -24.09 63.64 -0.35
C ALA A 5 -24.35 63.01 1.03
N LEU A 6 -25.51 62.36 1.16
CA LEU A 6 -25.83 61.54 2.33
C LEU A 6 -24.81 60.40 2.36
N GLN A 7 -23.80 60.52 3.23
CA GLN A 7 -22.97 59.39 3.63
C GLN A 7 -23.89 58.36 4.29
N SER A 8 -24.25 57.34 3.52
CA SER A 8 -24.90 56.15 4.02
C SER A 8 -23.85 55.29 4.69
N GLU A 9 -23.52 55.59 5.94
CA GLU A 9 -22.89 54.66 6.89
C GLU A 9 -23.92 53.57 7.22
N ARG A 10 -24.25 52.72 6.22
CA ARG A 10 -25.12 51.54 6.42
C ARG A 10 -24.28 50.53 7.18
N GLY A 11 -24.38 50.57 8.51
CA GLY A 11 -23.87 49.51 9.37
C GLY A 11 -24.40 48.17 8.90
N VAL A 12 -23.53 47.16 8.91
CA VAL A 12 -23.84 45.78 8.51
C VAL A 12 -25.14 45.36 9.19
N THR A 13 -26.14 44.96 8.40
CA THR A 13 -27.41 44.52 8.98
C THR A 13 -27.24 43.13 9.59
N LEU A 14 -27.93 42.85 10.70
CA LEU A 14 -27.83 41.55 11.39
C LEU A 14 -28.19 40.37 10.45
N LEU A 15 -29.12 40.59 9.52
CA LEU A 15 -29.49 39.63 8.48
C LEU A 15 -28.32 39.28 7.54
N GLU A 16 -27.52 40.27 7.16
CA GLU A 16 -26.38 40.09 6.25
C GLU A 16 -25.25 39.29 6.90
N ILE A 17 -25.03 39.47 8.21
CA ILE A 17 -24.11 38.64 8.99
C ILE A 17 -24.60 37.19 9.03
N VAL A 18 -25.90 36.98 9.30
CA VAL A 18 -26.48 35.63 9.33
C VAL A 18 -26.35 34.95 7.97
N VAL A 19 -26.69 35.63 6.87
CA VAL A 19 -26.57 35.08 5.51
C VAL A 19 -25.12 34.76 5.17
N SER A 20 -24.18 35.65 5.51
CA SER A 20 -22.75 35.41 5.25
C SER A 20 -22.21 34.21 6.03
N MET A 21 -22.61 34.07 7.30
CA MET A 21 -22.27 32.90 8.12
C MET A 21 -22.89 31.63 7.57
N THR A 22 -24.15 31.67 7.11
CA THR A 22 -24.82 30.52 6.49
C THR A 22 -24.07 30.06 5.24
N ILE A 23 -23.70 30.99 4.36
CA ILE A 23 -22.92 30.67 3.15
C ILE A 23 -21.56 30.07 3.53
N LEU A 24 -20.88 30.64 4.52
CA LEU A 24 -19.62 30.10 5.03
C LEU A 24 -19.77 28.66 5.53
N PHE A 25 -20.81 28.36 6.32
CA PHE A 25 -21.06 27.00 6.81
C PHE A 25 -21.33 26.02 5.67
N ILE A 26 -22.09 26.42 4.65
CA ILE A 26 -22.31 25.58 3.46
C ILE A 26 -20.98 25.23 2.80
N VAL A 27 -20.09 26.21 2.62
CA VAL A 27 -18.75 25.98 2.05
C VAL A 27 -17.93 25.04 2.93
N LEU A 28 -17.94 25.23 4.25
CA LEU A 28 -17.18 24.39 5.18
C LEU A 28 -17.67 22.94 5.19
N ILE A 29 -18.99 22.73 5.18
CA ILE A 29 -19.61 21.39 5.15
C ILE A 29 -19.20 20.64 3.87
N VAL A 30 -19.11 21.33 2.75
CA VAL A 30 -18.69 20.73 1.47
C VAL A 30 -17.18 20.47 1.45
N ALA A 31 -16.37 21.37 2.01
CA ALA A 31 -14.92 21.25 1.98
C ALA A 31 -14.36 20.19 2.95
N PHE A 32 -14.98 20.02 4.12
CA PHE A 32 -14.44 19.16 5.18
C PHE A 32 -14.27 17.68 4.76
N PRO A 33 -15.26 17.03 4.11
CA PRO A 33 -15.09 15.67 3.60
C PRO A 33 -13.92 15.54 2.62
N LEU A 34 -13.69 16.54 1.75
CA LEU A 34 -12.61 16.52 0.77
C LEU A 34 -11.24 16.49 1.44
N PHE A 35 -11.04 17.25 2.54
CA PHE A 35 -9.80 17.21 3.31
C PHE A 35 -9.57 15.84 3.94
N THR A 36 -10.60 15.28 4.59
CA THR A 36 -10.46 13.95 5.22
C THR A 36 -10.22 12.83 4.20
N GLN A 37 -10.87 12.91 3.04
CA GLN A 37 -10.67 11.96 1.96
C GLN A 37 -9.27 12.09 1.35
N SER A 38 -8.78 13.31 1.17
CA SER A 38 -7.42 13.58 0.68
C SER A 38 -6.36 12.98 1.60
N GLN A 39 -6.49 13.16 2.91
CA GLN A 39 -5.56 12.56 3.88
C GLN A 39 -5.58 11.02 3.82
N ARG A 40 -6.77 10.42 3.79
CA ARG A 40 -6.90 8.95 3.66
C ARG A 40 -6.28 8.44 2.37
N SER A 41 -6.57 9.08 1.24
CA SER A 41 -6.03 8.72 -0.06
C SER A 41 -4.50 8.83 -0.09
N SER A 42 -3.94 9.87 0.54
CA SER A 42 -2.48 10.03 0.66
C SER A 42 -1.85 8.93 1.50
N SER A 43 -2.48 8.55 2.63
CA SER A 43 -1.97 7.48 3.48
C SER A 43 -2.02 6.13 2.78
N VAL A 44 -3.13 5.81 2.11
CA VAL A 44 -3.25 4.56 1.32
C VAL A 44 -2.20 4.51 0.22
N SER A 45 -1.99 5.63 -0.49
CA SER A 45 -0.98 5.69 -1.55
C SER A 45 0.43 5.47 -1.02
N SER A 46 0.76 6.04 0.16
CA SER A 46 2.04 5.82 0.81
C SER A 46 2.24 4.35 1.19
N ASN A 47 1.25 3.75 1.86
CA ASN A 47 1.33 2.34 2.27
C ASN A 47 1.49 1.41 1.06
N MET A 48 0.75 1.65 -0.01
CA MET A 48 0.85 0.88 -1.25
C MET A 48 2.24 1.01 -1.90
N LEU A 49 2.83 2.21 -1.92
CA LEU A 49 4.18 2.42 -2.44
C LEU A 49 5.23 1.67 -1.61
N ASP A 50 5.15 1.77 -0.28
CA ASP A 50 6.07 1.07 0.63
C ASP A 50 5.93 -0.45 0.49
N ALA A 51 4.70 -0.97 0.48
CA ALA A 51 4.42 -2.38 0.29
C ALA A 51 4.91 -2.89 -1.09
N THR A 52 4.77 -2.09 -2.14
CA THR A 52 5.28 -2.42 -3.48
C THR A 52 6.80 -2.46 -3.49
N TYR A 53 7.47 -1.52 -2.83
CA TYR A 53 8.93 -1.53 -2.70
C TYR A 53 9.44 -2.76 -1.93
N ILE A 54 8.75 -3.13 -0.85
CA ILE A 54 9.06 -4.36 -0.09
C ILE A 54 8.86 -5.60 -0.97
N ALA A 55 7.74 -5.67 -1.70
CA ALA A 55 7.46 -6.78 -2.60
C ALA A 55 8.53 -6.89 -3.70
N GLN A 56 8.93 -5.77 -4.30
CA GLN A 56 9.97 -5.73 -5.33
C GLN A 56 11.31 -6.20 -4.77
N LYS A 57 11.73 -5.69 -3.61
CA LYS A 57 12.98 -6.10 -2.97
C LYS A 57 12.99 -7.61 -2.70
N LYS A 58 11.88 -8.16 -2.19
CA LYS A 58 11.77 -9.60 -1.95
C LYS A 58 11.83 -10.40 -3.26
N MET A 59 11.22 -9.90 -4.33
CA MET A 59 11.29 -10.51 -5.65
C MET A 59 12.72 -10.53 -6.20
N GLU A 60 13.49 -9.46 -5.98
CA GLU A 60 14.91 -9.37 -6.33
C GLU A 60 15.74 -10.36 -5.50
N ASP A 61 15.51 -10.45 -4.19
CA ASP A 61 16.16 -11.43 -3.31
C ASP A 61 15.94 -12.86 -3.83
N VAL A 62 14.69 -13.21 -4.14
CA VAL A 62 14.33 -14.56 -4.66
C VAL A 62 14.94 -14.81 -6.03
N TYR A 63 15.03 -13.80 -6.91
CA TYR A 63 15.70 -13.90 -8.20
C TYR A 63 17.20 -14.19 -8.05
N HIS A 64 17.86 -13.51 -7.11
CA HIS A 64 19.26 -13.79 -6.79
C HIS A 64 19.45 -15.22 -6.30
N LEU A 65 18.54 -15.73 -5.47
CA LEU A 65 18.56 -17.14 -5.06
C LEU A 65 18.35 -18.09 -6.24
N SER A 66 17.43 -17.78 -7.16
CA SER A 66 17.14 -18.64 -8.31
C SER A 66 18.30 -18.80 -9.29
N THR A 67 19.24 -17.86 -9.26
CA THR A 67 20.44 -17.88 -10.10
C THR A 67 21.71 -18.31 -9.35
N SER A 68 21.65 -18.43 -8.02
CA SER A 68 22.84 -18.69 -7.19
C SER A 68 22.85 -20.07 -6.53
N ILE A 69 21.68 -20.66 -6.26
CA ILE A 69 21.56 -21.93 -5.54
C ILE A 69 20.51 -22.86 -6.16
N PRO A 70 20.64 -24.20 -6.01
CA PRO A 70 19.58 -25.14 -6.35
C PRO A 70 18.32 -24.92 -5.50
N PHE A 71 17.15 -25.23 -6.06
CA PHE A 71 15.86 -25.02 -5.38
C PHE A 71 15.77 -25.71 -4.01
N GLN A 72 16.40 -26.88 -3.87
CA GLN A 72 16.41 -27.68 -2.64
C GLN A 72 17.10 -26.95 -1.47
N GLN A 73 17.91 -25.94 -1.74
CA GLN A 73 18.63 -25.15 -0.72
C GLN A 73 17.89 -23.85 -0.36
N VAL A 74 16.80 -23.51 -1.06
CA VAL A 74 16.07 -22.24 -0.89
C VAL A 74 15.50 -22.07 0.50
N GLU A 75 14.91 -23.12 1.06
CA GLU A 75 14.35 -23.08 2.40
C GLU A 75 15.42 -22.72 3.44
N THR A 76 16.66 -23.18 3.24
CA THR A 76 17.79 -22.85 4.12
C THR A 76 18.27 -21.42 3.89
N ALA A 77 18.31 -20.95 2.64
CA ALA A 77 18.70 -19.58 2.31
C ALA A 77 17.68 -18.54 2.79
N LEU A 78 16.40 -18.92 2.88
CA LEU A 78 15.30 -18.11 3.40
C LEU A 78 15.02 -18.37 4.89
N ALA A 79 15.99 -18.89 5.64
CA ALA A 79 15.86 -19.19 7.08
C ALA A 79 15.28 -18.08 7.99
N PRO A 80 15.44 -16.76 7.72
CA PRO A 80 14.72 -15.75 8.52
C PRO A 80 13.19 -15.80 8.34
N MET A 81 12.69 -16.39 7.25
CA MET A 81 11.25 -16.59 7.03
C MET A 81 10.78 -17.88 7.71
N LYS A 82 9.63 -17.81 8.37
CA LYS A 82 8.95 -18.94 9.00
C LYS A 82 8.20 -19.74 7.95
N ARG A 83 8.42 -21.05 7.89
CA ARG A 83 7.63 -21.94 7.03
C ARG A 83 6.19 -22.02 7.51
N MET A 84 5.24 -21.79 6.60
CA MET A 84 3.80 -21.91 6.86
C MET A 84 3.25 -23.26 6.43
N ALA A 85 3.51 -23.63 5.17
CA ALA A 85 2.97 -24.82 4.56
C ALA A 85 3.89 -25.29 3.43
N GLU A 86 3.90 -26.60 3.20
CA GLU A 86 4.59 -27.20 2.08
C GLU A 86 3.68 -28.28 1.49
N THR A 87 3.56 -28.28 0.16
CA THR A 87 2.85 -29.31 -0.59
C THR A 87 3.81 -30.01 -1.55
N GLU A 88 3.33 -31.01 -2.28
CA GLU A 88 4.09 -31.61 -3.38
C GLU A 88 4.53 -30.60 -4.43
N LYS A 89 3.84 -29.44 -4.55
CA LYS A 89 4.08 -28.46 -5.61
C LYS A 89 4.50 -27.08 -5.12
N THR A 90 4.33 -26.76 -3.84
CA THR A 90 4.54 -25.39 -3.35
C THR A 90 5.21 -25.36 -1.99
N LEU A 91 6.01 -24.31 -1.76
CA LEU A 91 6.58 -23.92 -0.48
C LEU A 91 6.03 -22.53 -0.13
N GLN A 92 5.42 -22.40 1.04
CA GLN A 92 4.89 -21.14 1.56
C GLN A 92 5.62 -20.73 2.83
N MET A 93 6.10 -19.50 2.85
CA MET A 93 6.87 -18.92 3.94
C MET A 93 6.33 -17.53 4.28
N GLU A 94 6.45 -17.12 5.53
CA GLU A 94 6.07 -15.79 6.00
C GLU A 94 7.17 -15.13 6.82
N GLU A 95 7.24 -13.82 6.77
CA GLU A 95 8.01 -13.02 7.71
C GLU A 95 7.27 -11.74 8.06
N ALA A 96 7.62 -11.14 9.19
CA ALA A 96 7.21 -9.80 9.55
C ALA A 96 8.44 -8.89 9.46
N ALA A 97 8.39 -7.87 8.60
CA ALA A 97 9.48 -6.94 8.36
C ALA A 97 8.94 -5.53 8.17
N ASP A 98 9.57 -4.54 8.78
CA ASP A 98 9.25 -3.11 8.64
C ASP A 98 7.76 -2.75 8.89
N GLY A 99 7.10 -3.49 9.79
CA GLY A 99 5.69 -3.28 10.12
C GLY A 99 4.71 -3.94 9.14
N TYR A 100 5.21 -4.63 8.12
CA TYR A 100 4.44 -5.40 7.16
C TYR A 100 4.59 -6.91 7.39
N TYR A 101 3.62 -7.66 6.89
CA TYR A 101 3.63 -9.11 6.87
C TYR A 101 3.78 -9.57 5.43
N ILE A 102 4.82 -10.35 5.17
CA ILE A 102 5.20 -10.76 3.83
C ILE A 102 4.94 -12.26 3.72
N GLU A 103 4.14 -12.66 2.74
CA GLU A 103 4.00 -14.06 2.33
C GLU A 103 4.73 -14.30 1.02
N LEU A 104 5.55 -15.33 1.02
CA LEU A 104 6.22 -15.83 -0.17
C LEU A 104 5.68 -17.22 -0.50
N THR A 105 5.20 -17.39 -1.72
CA THR A 105 4.85 -18.70 -2.28
C THR A 105 5.77 -19.01 -3.44
N LEU A 106 6.45 -20.15 -3.36
CA LEU A 106 7.32 -20.71 -4.39
C LEU A 106 6.70 -21.99 -4.93
N THR A 107 6.52 -22.12 -6.24
CA THR A 107 6.16 -23.41 -6.87
C THR A 107 7.44 -24.21 -7.12
N LYS A 108 7.48 -25.49 -6.73
CA LYS A 108 8.62 -26.38 -7.00
C LYS A 108 8.87 -26.42 -8.52
N PRO A 109 10.14 -26.35 -8.99
CA PRO A 109 10.41 -26.16 -10.40
C PRO A 109 9.90 -27.34 -11.24
N ASP A 110 9.13 -27.04 -12.29
CA ASP A 110 8.73 -27.99 -13.33
C ASP A 110 9.36 -27.54 -14.65
N GLY A 111 10.17 -28.40 -15.28
CA GLY A 111 10.99 -28.02 -16.44
C GLY A 111 11.99 -26.88 -16.15
N GLY A 112 12.39 -26.71 -14.88
CA GLY A 112 13.27 -25.62 -14.43
C GLY A 112 12.59 -24.25 -14.33
N LEU A 113 11.26 -24.19 -14.27
CA LEU A 113 10.51 -22.95 -14.06
C LEU A 113 9.75 -22.98 -12.74
N SER A 114 9.86 -21.91 -11.96
CA SER A 114 9.22 -21.74 -10.66
C SER A 114 8.41 -20.45 -10.65
N THR A 115 7.12 -20.55 -10.31
CA THR A 115 6.27 -19.38 -10.08
C THR A 115 6.53 -18.84 -8.67
N ILE A 116 6.79 -17.54 -8.59
CA ILE A 116 7.02 -16.82 -7.36
C ILE A 116 5.88 -15.84 -7.16
N ILE A 117 5.25 -15.88 -5.99
CA ILE A 117 4.23 -14.93 -5.57
C ILE A 117 4.67 -14.33 -4.24
N VAL A 118 4.80 -13.00 -4.21
CA VAL A 118 5.04 -12.22 -3.00
C VAL A 118 3.79 -11.40 -2.70
N LYS A 119 3.25 -11.54 -1.49
CA LYS A 119 2.14 -10.73 -0.98
C LYS A 119 2.59 -9.97 0.25
N VAL A 120 2.21 -8.70 0.34
CA VAL A 120 2.55 -7.83 1.45
C VAL A 120 1.26 -7.30 2.07
N PHE A 121 1.12 -7.49 3.38
CA PHE A 121 -0.05 -7.13 4.16
C PHE A 121 0.33 -6.13 5.25
N GLN A 122 -0.61 -5.26 5.60
CA GLN A 122 -0.41 -4.29 6.69
C GLN A 122 -0.60 -4.93 8.09
N ASN A 123 -1.36 -6.03 8.18
CA ASN A 123 -1.73 -6.67 9.43
C ASN A 123 -1.43 -8.17 9.47
N SER A 124 -1.28 -8.70 10.68
CA SER A 124 -1.04 -10.14 10.93
C SER A 124 -2.20 -11.02 10.50
N ASP A 125 -3.40 -10.45 10.47
CA ASP A 125 -4.63 -11.15 10.09
C ASP A 125 -4.77 -11.31 8.57
N LYS A 126 -3.86 -10.69 7.80
CA LYS A 126 -3.73 -10.80 6.33
C LYS A 126 -5.01 -10.46 5.58
N GLN A 127 -5.82 -9.56 6.13
CA GLN A 127 -7.06 -9.10 5.49
C GLN A 127 -6.80 -7.95 4.52
N ASP A 128 -5.78 -7.14 4.81
CA ASP A 128 -5.44 -5.94 4.05
C ASP A 128 -4.20 -6.20 3.19
N LEU A 129 -4.43 -6.72 1.99
CA LEU A 129 -3.40 -6.90 0.97
C LEU A 129 -3.06 -5.55 0.33
N GLU A 130 -1.86 -5.05 0.60
CA GLU A 130 -1.39 -3.74 0.11
C GLU A 130 -0.65 -3.87 -1.24
N ALA A 131 0.09 -4.96 -1.42
CA ALA A 131 0.80 -5.23 -2.66
C ALA A 131 0.92 -6.73 -2.95
N GLN A 132 0.88 -7.09 -4.22
CA GLN A 132 1.19 -8.43 -4.70
C GLN A 132 2.02 -8.34 -5.98
N MET A 133 3.09 -9.13 -6.04
CA MET A 133 3.88 -9.33 -7.25
C MET A 133 3.96 -10.81 -7.58
N GLU A 134 3.87 -11.13 -8.86
CA GLU A 134 3.93 -12.49 -9.37
C GLU A 134 4.84 -12.53 -10.59
N THR A 135 5.71 -13.53 -10.65
CA THR A 135 6.57 -13.77 -11.80
C THR A 135 6.95 -15.25 -11.90
N ILE A 136 7.62 -15.60 -13.00
CA ILE A 136 8.21 -16.92 -13.20
C ILE A 136 9.71 -16.74 -13.31
N TYR A 137 10.44 -17.44 -12.45
CA TYR A 137 11.90 -17.52 -12.55
C TYR A 137 12.33 -18.88 -13.07
N ARG A 138 13.40 -18.86 -13.86
CA ARG A 138 14.11 -20.08 -14.21
C ARG A 138 14.98 -20.48 -13.02
N TRP A 139 14.85 -21.72 -12.60
CA TRP A 139 15.58 -22.31 -11.49
C TRP A 139 16.23 -23.60 -11.96
N GLU A 140 17.54 -23.71 -11.82
CA GLU A 140 18.24 -24.94 -12.15
C GLU A 140 17.78 -26.07 -11.21
N THR A 141 17.32 -27.17 -11.81
CA THR A 141 16.82 -28.34 -11.10
C THR A 141 17.93 -29.29 -10.66
N GLU A 142 19.14 -29.17 -11.22
CA GLU A 142 20.33 -29.99 -10.95
C GLU A 142 21.61 -29.15 -11.20
N ALA A 143 22.70 -29.46 -10.49
CA ALA A 143 24.06 -28.99 -10.79
C ALA A 143 24.79 -30.01 -11.69
#